data_AF-A0A2G9MM37-F1
#
_entry.id   AF-A0A2G9MM37-F1
#
_cell.length_a   1.000
_cell.length_b   1.000
_cell.length_c   1.000
_cell.angle_alpha   90.00
_cell.angle_beta   90.00
_cell.angle_gamma   90.00
#
_symmetry.space_group_name_H-M   'P 1'
#
loop_
_entity.id
_entity.type
_entity.pdbx_description
1 polymer ?
#
loop_
_entity_poly.entity_id
_entity_poly.type
_entity_poly.pdbx_seq_one_letter_code
_entity_poly.pdbx_strand_id
1 'polypeptide(L)'
;MNINPSWKKLKDWSLKKQKKLQSKKLQHMLRLLDMAPFYHSLFKVSKVNINIINSIDDLSKIPFTEKEDVVDSIDHSEKFSSFVINPIKKLHKLPKLTTTKLFFSGNLKKQLLYEFKPIHIHFTTGRS
;
A
#
# COMPACT_ATOMS: atom_id res chain seq x y z
N MET A 1 -9.50 4.61 14.30
CA MET A 1 -10.01 5.96 13.97
C MET A 1 -9.25 6.51 12.78
N ASN A 2 -9.90 6.52 11.60
CA ASN A 2 -9.36 7.11 10.38
C ASN A 2 -9.67 8.61 10.39
N ILE A 3 -8.78 9.41 10.97
CA ILE A 3 -8.95 10.88 10.99
C ILE A 3 -8.17 11.39 9.79
N ASN A 4 -8.80 11.40 8.62
CA ASN A 4 -8.27 12.16 7.48
C ASN A 4 -8.81 13.60 7.66
N PRO A 5 -8.00 14.56 8.14
CA PRO A 5 -8.46 15.93 8.33
C PRO A 5 -8.86 16.55 6.98
N SER A 6 -9.82 17.48 7.01
CA SER A 6 -10.19 18.23 5.81
C SER A 6 -9.02 19.07 5.30
N TRP A 7 -8.95 19.29 3.99
CA TRP A 7 -7.95 20.14 3.35
C TRP A 7 -7.84 21.53 4.00
N LYS A 8 -9.00 22.14 4.32
CA LYS A 8 -9.08 23.44 5.01
C LYS A 8 -8.36 23.44 6.36
N LYS A 9 -8.42 22.34 7.11
CA LYS A 9 -7.73 22.22 8.41
C LYS A 9 -6.24 21.91 8.26
N LEU A 10 -5.84 21.21 7.20
CA LEU A 10 -4.44 20.82 6.97
C LEU A 10 -3.53 22.02 6.69
N LYS A 11 -4.01 22.99 5.90
CA LYS A 11 -3.24 24.20 5.57
C LYS A 11 -2.86 25.01 6.81
N ASP A 12 -3.71 25.00 7.84
CA ASP A 12 -3.53 25.78 9.06
C ASP A 12 -2.66 25.04 10.10
N TRP A 13 -2.24 23.80 9.82
CA TRP A 13 -1.38 23.05 10.73
C TRP A 13 0.08 23.50 10.62
N SER A 14 0.78 23.47 11.75
CA SER A 14 2.24 23.66 11.76
C SER A 14 2.95 22.57 10.95
N LEU A 15 4.10 22.93 10.35
CA LEU A 15 4.93 22.01 9.56
C LEU A 15 5.26 20.72 10.32
N LYS A 16 5.58 20.82 11.61
CA LYS A 16 5.85 19.67 12.49
C LYS A 16 4.65 18.70 12.55
N LYS A 17 3.43 19.24 12.64
CA LYS A 17 2.21 18.45 12.70
C LYS A 17 1.88 17.80 11.35
N GLN A 18 2.11 18.52 10.25
CA GLN A 18 1.96 17.98 8.89
C GLN A 18 2.96 16.83 8.63
N LYS A 19 4.24 17.03 8.92
CA LYS A 19 5.29 16.00 8.81
C LYS A 19 4.97 14.76 9.64
N LYS A 20 4.44 14.92 10.86
CA LYS A 20 4.02 13.80 11.70
C LYS A 20 2.90 12.97 11.06
N LEU A 21 1.91 13.63 10.46
CA LEU A 21 0.82 12.94 9.75
C LEU A 21 1.32 12.21 8.51
N GLN A 22 2.13 12.89 7.69
CA GLN A 22 2.73 12.32 6.49
C GLN A 22 3.62 11.12 6.83
N SER A 23 4.44 11.18 7.89
CA SER A 23 5.26 10.05 8.36
C SER A 23 4.39 8.85 8.75
N LYS A 24 3.28 9.09 9.49
CA LYS A 24 2.33 8.04 9.85
C LYS A 24 1.67 7.41 8.62
N LYS A 25 1.33 8.21 7.61
CA LYS A 25 0.78 7.75 6.33
C LYS A 25 1.80 6.95 5.53
N LEU A 26 3.05 7.40 5.47
CA LEU A 26 4.15 6.71 4.81
C LEU A 26 4.34 5.30 5.39
N GLN A 27 4.46 5.19 6.71
CA GLN A 27 4.60 3.87 7.36
C GLN A 27 3.43 2.93 7.07
N HIS A 28 2.20 3.47 7.05
CA HIS A 28 1.03 2.68 6.70
C HIS A 28 1.06 2.23 5.23
N MET A 29 1.40 3.14 4.32
CA MET A 29 1.54 2.85 2.90
C MET A 29 2.59 1.79 2.63
N LEU A 30 3.79 1.89 3.23
CA LEU A 30 4.86 0.91 3.02
C LEU A 30 4.47 -0.49 3.49
N ARG A 31 3.72 -0.60 4.60
CA ARG A 31 3.17 -1.89 5.05
C ARG A 31 2.18 -2.50 4.07
N LEU A 32 1.39 -1.66 3.38
CA LEU A 32 0.48 -2.10 2.32
C LEU A 32 1.22 -2.47 1.04
N LEU A 33 2.23 -1.68 0.65
CA LEU A 33 3.04 -1.96 -0.54
C LEU A 33 3.81 -3.28 -0.42
N ASP A 34 4.33 -3.62 0.76
CA ASP A 34 4.95 -4.94 1.02
C ASP A 34 4.01 -6.14 0.77
N MET A 35 2.70 -5.91 0.62
CA MET A 35 1.71 -6.93 0.29
C MET A 35 1.50 -7.09 -1.23
N ALA A 36 2.01 -6.15 -2.03
CA ALA A 36 2.09 -6.27 -3.48
C ALA A 36 3.36 -7.08 -3.86
N PRO A 37 3.25 -8.07 -4.75
CA PRO A 37 4.38 -8.91 -5.17
C PRO A 37 5.63 -8.13 -5.62
N PHE A 38 5.46 -7.08 -6.42
CA PHE A 38 6.55 -6.26 -6.94
C PHE A 38 7.33 -5.54 -5.83
N TYR A 39 6.64 -4.82 -4.95
CA TYR A 39 7.30 -4.10 -3.87
C TYR A 39 7.92 -5.05 -2.83
N HIS A 40 7.29 -6.20 -2.58
CA HIS A 40 7.87 -7.23 -1.72
C HIS A 40 9.23 -7.72 -2.25
N SER A 41 9.33 -8.01 -3.55
CA SER A 41 10.62 -8.42 -4.15
C SER A 41 11.61 -7.25 -4.17
N LEU A 42 11.17 -6.05 -4.55
CA LEU A 42 12.01 -4.85 -4.59
C LEU A 42 12.64 -4.56 -3.22
N PHE A 43 11.87 -4.56 -2.14
CA PHE A 43 12.39 -4.33 -0.78
C PHE A 43 13.34 -5.43 -0.33
N LYS A 44 13.06 -6.69 -0.70
CA LYS A 44 13.95 -7.82 -0.37
C LYS A 44 15.29 -7.73 -1.08
N VAL A 45 15.30 -7.41 -2.38
CA VAL A 45 16.52 -7.28 -3.20
C VAL A 45 17.35 -6.07 -2.76
N SER A 46 16.70 -4.94 -2.54
CA SER A 46 17.34 -3.70 -2.04
C SER A 46 17.70 -3.73 -0.55
N LYS A 47 17.37 -4.83 0.16
CA LYS A 47 17.57 -4.99 1.61
C LYS A 47 16.96 -3.86 2.44
N VAL A 48 15.86 -3.28 1.96
CA VAL A 48 15.12 -2.23 2.67
C VAL A 48 14.30 -2.83 3.79
N ASN A 49 14.59 -2.40 5.03
CA ASN A 49 13.78 -2.75 6.19
C ASN A 49 12.77 -1.64 6.50
N ILE A 50 11.51 -1.89 6.14
CA ILE A 50 10.39 -0.96 6.32
C ILE A 50 10.20 -0.54 7.78
N ASN A 51 10.55 -1.40 8.74
CA ASN A 51 10.39 -1.11 10.17
C ASN A 51 11.33 -0.01 10.68
N ILE A 52 12.39 0.30 9.92
CA ILE A 52 13.38 1.35 10.28
C ILE A 52 12.93 2.72 9.74
N ILE A 53 12.03 2.75 8.76
CA ILE A 53 11.52 3.98 8.14
C ILE A 53 10.51 4.63 9.08
N ASN A 54 10.93 5.67 9.79
CA ASN A 54 10.13 6.33 10.81
C ASN A 54 9.63 7.71 10.36
N SER A 55 10.40 8.38 9.51
CA SER A 55 10.17 9.74 9.02
C SER A 55 10.02 9.78 7.49
N ILE A 56 9.48 10.87 6.97
CA ILE A 56 9.56 11.23 5.55
C ILE A 56 11.01 11.45 5.12
N ASP A 57 11.86 11.88 6.05
CA ASP A 57 13.28 12.13 5.74
C ASP A 57 14.01 10.80 5.39
N ASP A 58 13.44 9.66 5.77
CA ASP A 58 13.93 8.33 5.42
C ASP A 58 13.51 7.86 4.01
N LEU A 59 12.74 8.65 3.25
CA LEU A 59 12.33 8.30 1.88
C LEU A 59 13.52 8.03 0.95
N SER A 60 14.66 8.66 1.20
CA SER A 60 15.92 8.45 0.46
C SER A 60 16.44 7.01 0.51
N LYS A 61 15.98 6.21 1.48
CA LYS A 61 16.36 4.80 1.64
C LYS A 61 15.50 3.85 0.79
N ILE A 62 14.45 4.36 0.14
CA ILE A 62 13.50 3.57 -0.63
C ILE A 62 13.90 3.64 -2.12
N PRO A 63 14.01 2.50 -2.82
CA PRO A 63 14.28 2.50 -4.25
C PRO A 63 13.16 3.16 -5.04
N PHE A 64 13.52 3.77 -6.17
CA PHE A 64 12.55 4.31 -7.10
C PHE A 64 11.81 3.21 -7.85
N THR A 65 10.64 3.57 -8.37
CA THR A 65 9.86 2.75 -9.30
C THR A 65 9.74 3.54 -10.59
N GLU A 66 10.07 2.91 -11.70
CA GLU A 66 10.08 3.51 -13.02
C GLU A 66 8.88 3.03 -13.83
N LYS A 67 8.59 3.74 -14.93
CA LYS A 67 7.46 3.36 -15.81
C LYS A 67 7.67 1.96 -16.40
N GLU A 68 8.91 1.62 -16.69
CA GLU A 68 9.33 0.33 -17.27
C GLU A 68 9.05 -0.85 -16.35
N ASP A 69 8.97 -0.62 -15.03
CA ASP A 69 8.60 -1.65 -14.06
C ASP A 69 7.14 -2.11 -14.23
N VAL A 70 6.26 -1.21 -14.67
CA VAL A 70 4.82 -1.44 -14.82
C VAL A 70 4.46 -1.95 -16.22
N VAL A 71 5.19 -1.50 -17.24
CA VAL A 71 4.91 -1.82 -18.64
C VAL A 71 5.34 -3.26 -18.97
N ASP A 72 4.44 -4.00 -19.61
CA ASP A 72 4.70 -5.35 -20.08
C ASP A 72 5.97 -5.42 -20.94
N SER A 73 6.74 -6.48 -20.77
CA SER A 73 7.87 -6.79 -21.66
C SER A 73 7.56 -8.05 -22.44
N ILE A 74 8.31 -8.27 -23.53
CA ILE A 74 8.18 -9.45 -24.39
C ILE A 74 8.19 -10.75 -23.56
N ASP A 75 9.02 -10.80 -22.51
CA ASP A 75 9.15 -11.97 -21.61
C ASP A 75 8.07 -12.06 -20.53
N HIS A 76 7.40 -10.96 -20.19
CA HIS A 76 6.45 -10.88 -19.08
C HIS A 76 5.24 -10.03 -19.47
N SER A 77 4.18 -10.72 -19.89
CA SER A 77 2.84 -10.15 -20.03
C SER A 77 2.19 -9.97 -18.64
N GLU A 78 1.42 -8.91 -18.46
CA GLU A 78 0.71 -8.54 -17.23
C GLU A 78 1.56 -8.13 -16.03
N LYS A 79 2.67 -7.40 -16.24
CA LYS A 79 3.51 -6.91 -15.13
C LYS A 79 2.73 -6.05 -14.15
N PHE A 80 1.75 -5.27 -14.62
CA PHE A 80 0.87 -4.46 -13.79
C PHE A 80 0.17 -5.26 -12.68
N SER A 81 -0.12 -6.55 -12.90
CA SER A 81 -0.76 -7.42 -11.91
C SER A 81 0.09 -7.60 -10.65
N SER A 82 1.42 -7.54 -10.79
CA SER A 82 2.36 -7.63 -9.67
C SER A 82 2.35 -6.41 -8.74
N PHE A 83 1.76 -5.30 -9.17
CA PHE A 83 1.55 -4.10 -8.36
C PHE A 83 0.25 -4.14 -7.56
N VAL A 84 -0.65 -5.07 -7.87
CA VAL A 84 -1.92 -5.20 -7.16
C VAL A 84 -1.67 -5.78 -5.77
N ILE A 85 -2.12 -5.04 -4.75
CA ILE A 85 -2.04 -5.46 -3.36
C ILE A 85 -2.86 -6.74 -3.17
N ASN A 86 -2.21 -7.81 -2.74
CA ASN A 86 -2.89 -9.08 -2.44
C ASN A 86 -2.87 -9.35 -0.93
N PRO A 87 -3.94 -8.99 -0.20
CA PRO A 87 -3.96 -9.11 1.26
C PRO A 87 -3.95 -10.56 1.77
N ILE A 88 -4.29 -11.52 0.92
CA ILE A 88 -4.46 -12.94 1.28
C ILE A 88 -3.10 -13.61 1.54
N LYS A 89 -2.03 -13.20 0.85
CA LYS A 89 -0.69 -13.81 1.00
C LYS A 89 -0.10 -13.67 2.41
N LYS A 90 -0.47 -12.64 3.17
CA LYS A 90 0.01 -12.43 4.56
C LYS A 90 -0.78 -13.25 5.59
N LEU A 91 -2.02 -13.64 5.27
CA LEU A 91 -2.88 -14.46 6.14
C LEU A 91 -2.34 -15.90 6.33
N HIS A 92 -1.69 -16.46 5.31
CA HIS A 92 -1.12 -17.82 5.36
C HIS A 92 0.08 -17.96 6.31
N LYS A 93 0.71 -16.85 6.73
CA LYS A 93 1.86 -16.85 7.64
C LYS A 93 1.47 -16.75 9.13
N LEU A 94 0.18 -16.63 9.44
CA LEU A 94 -0.31 -16.55 10.82
C LEU A 94 -0.43 -17.95 11.45
N PRO A 95 -0.07 -18.12 12.74
CA PRO A 95 -0.11 -19.43 13.40
C PRO A 95 -1.52 -20.00 13.42
N LYS A 96 -1.64 -21.31 13.09
CA LYS A 96 -2.88 -22.06 12.87
C LYS A 96 -3.95 -21.91 13.98
N LEU A 97 -3.56 -21.55 15.19
CA LEU A 97 -4.45 -21.34 16.35
C LEU A 97 -5.22 -20.01 16.34
N THR A 98 -4.69 -18.97 15.69
CA THR A 98 -5.36 -17.66 15.55
C THR A 98 -6.18 -17.57 14.27
N THR A 99 -5.74 -18.27 13.22
CA THR A 99 -6.40 -18.27 11.93
C THR A 99 -7.77 -18.94 11.98
N THR A 100 -7.96 -20.00 12.78
CA THR A 100 -9.27 -20.64 12.95
C THR A 100 -10.32 -19.64 13.45
N LYS A 101 -10.05 -18.89 14.53
CA LYS A 101 -10.97 -17.85 15.02
C LYS A 101 -11.22 -16.72 14.00
N LEU A 102 -10.22 -16.38 13.17
CA LEU A 102 -10.38 -15.39 12.10
C LEU A 102 -11.24 -15.91 10.94
N PHE A 103 -11.03 -17.15 10.50
CA PHE A 103 -11.79 -17.81 9.42
C PHE A 103 -13.25 -18.08 9.81
N PHE A 104 -13.54 -18.33 11.09
CA PHE A 104 -14.92 -18.48 11.59
C PHE A 104 -15.71 -17.15 11.60
N SER A 105 -15.05 -16.00 11.51
CA SER A 105 -15.73 -14.71 11.31
C SER A 105 -15.92 -14.42 9.81
N GLY A 106 -16.98 -14.94 9.20
CA GLY A 106 -17.32 -14.68 7.78
C GLY A 106 -17.39 -13.20 7.40
N ASN A 107 -17.43 -12.28 8.37
CA ASN A 107 -17.35 -10.84 8.19
C ASN A 107 -15.98 -10.33 7.72
N LEU A 108 -14.87 -10.96 8.11
CA LEU A 108 -13.55 -10.39 7.86
C LEU A 108 -13.14 -10.46 6.38
N LYS A 109 -13.50 -11.56 5.70
CA LYS A 109 -13.32 -11.69 4.24
C LYS A 109 -14.18 -10.67 3.48
N LYS A 110 -15.44 -10.45 3.93
CA LYS A 110 -16.33 -9.43 3.37
C LYS A 110 -15.77 -8.01 3.59
N GLN A 111 -15.19 -7.75 4.75
CA GLN A 111 -14.61 -6.45 5.10
C GLN A 111 -13.34 -6.16 4.30
N LEU A 112 -12.45 -7.15 4.14
CA LEU A 112 -11.29 -7.05 3.24
C LEU A 112 -11.71 -6.84 1.78
N LEU A 113 -12.70 -7.60 1.30
CA LEU A 113 -13.25 -7.41 -0.05
C LEU A 113 -13.87 -6.01 -0.21
N TYR A 114 -14.53 -5.48 0.81
CA TYR A 114 -15.06 -4.11 0.78
C TYR A 114 -13.94 -3.06 0.72
N GLU A 115 -12.88 -3.24 1.53
CA GLU A 115 -11.77 -2.30 1.63
C GLU A 115 -10.85 -2.29 0.40
N PHE A 116 -10.64 -3.45 -0.23
CA PHE A 116 -9.73 -3.62 -1.37
C PHE A 116 -10.46 -3.84 -2.70
N LYS A 117 -11.74 -3.52 -2.79
CA LYS A 117 -12.51 -3.61 -4.05
C LYS A 117 -11.88 -2.68 -5.10
N PRO A 118 -11.63 -3.15 -6.34
CA PRO A 118 -11.11 -2.30 -7.39
C PRO A 118 -12.10 -1.16 -7.66
N ILE A 119 -11.62 0.07 -7.54
CA ILE A 119 -12.40 1.26 -7.90
C ILE A 119 -12.09 1.54 -9.37
N HIS A 120 -13.08 1.32 -10.23
CA HIS A 120 -12.99 1.67 -11.64
C HIS A 120 -13.39 3.15 -11.81
N ILE A 121 -12.52 3.96 -12.41
CA ILE A 121 -12.79 5.37 -12.70
C ILE A 121 -12.71 5.58 -14.20
N HIS A 122 -13.79 6.08 -14.80
CA HIS A 122 -13.81 6.49 -16.19
C HIS A 122 -13.50 7.99 -16.30
N PHE A 123 -12.46 8.34 -17.06
CA PHE A 123 -12.21 9.72 -17.48
C PHE A 123 -12.72 9.90 -18.90
N THR A 124 -13.84 10.60 -19.07
CA THR A 124 -14.25 11.06 -20.39
C THR A 124 -13.58 12.41 -20.64
N THR A 125 -12.67 12.48 -21.61
CA THR A 125 -12.22 13.77 -22.11
C THR A 125 -13.40 14.39 -22.85
N GLY A 126 -14.08 15.35 -22.23
CA GLY A 126 -15.05 16.18 -22.93
C GLY A 126 -14.33 16.88 -24.08
N ARG A 127 -14.74 16.62 -25.31
CA ARG A 127 -14.35 17.46 -26.44
C ARG A 127 -15.16 18.75 -26.33
N SER A 128 -14.47 19.90 -26.38
CA SER A 128 -15.08 21.22 -26.55
C SER A 128 -15.77 21.32 -27.90
#